data_AF-A0A1G3BNG0-F1
#
_entry.id   AF-A0A1G3BNG0-F1
#
_cell.length_a   1.000
_cell.length_b   1.000
_cell.length_c   1.000
_cell.angle_alpha   90.00
_cell.angle_beta   90.00
_cell.angle_gamma   90.00
#
_symmetry.space_group_name_H-M   'P 1'
#
loop_
_entity.id
_entity.type
_entity.pdbx_description
1 polymer ?
#
loop_
_entity_poly.entity_id
_entity_poly.type
_entity_poly.pdbx_seq_one_letter_code
_entity_poly.pdbx_strand_id
1 'polypeptide(L)'
;MKYFLSIISSFLLCLYSVCGWCGQSEDIAWTSHYTKIPPVVDGKMDKAWETATSVTVMAREAIGGDNSIPVILRALHTEDTLYVMAQWHDTTKSDMRDPFIWNAEKKDYDRPSKPDDQFALEFPMTGGFDIHMLTIVHEYTADVWHWKAGRGNPVGWVDDKRHIISQKPTQGGVEYSMGGHGNVYIARIMDEGTSSYSLKPKPTVFEGNVVDSFEQRQPTGSLADVQGKGKHEGKNWTLEMSRKFNTGHSDDAVIDPTKENVCAIAVLDDELYWEHSVSSIITLRFIGNKID
;
A
#
# COMPACT_ATOMS: atom_id res chain seq x y z
N MET A 1 -55.73 -29.91 -40.54
CA MET A 1 -56.36 -29.17 -39.41
C MET A 1 -55.25 -28.81 -38.42
N LYS A 2 -55.18 -27.54 -38.02
CA LYS A 2 -54.19 -26.86 -37.16
C LYS A 2 -52.85 -26.55 -37.81
N TYR A 3 -52.23 -25.38 -37.68
CA TYR A 3 -52.62 -23.97 -37.48
C TYR A 3 -51.29 -23.22 -37.70
N PHE A 4 -51.30 -22.14 -38.48
CA PHE A 4 -50.22 -21.16 -38.58
C PHE A 4 -49.94 -20.53 -37.20
N LEU A 5 -48.69 -20.18 -36.90
CA LEU A 5 -48.36 -18.87 -36.33
C LEU A 5 -46.87 -18.54 -36.48
N SER A 6 -46.60 -17.50 -37.26
CA SER A 6 -45.35 -16.74 -37.34
C SER A 6 -45.23 -15.87 -36.10
N ILE A 7 -44.06 -15.82 -35.46
CA ILE A 7 -43.74 -14.78 -34.48
C ILE A 7 -42.44 -14.10 -34.91
N ILE A 8 -42.60 -12.80 -35.13
CA ILE A 8 -41.66 -11.81 -35.62
C ILE A 8 -40.61 -11.52 -34.53
N SER A 9 -39.36 -11.44 -34.98
CA SER A 9 -38.20 -10.96 -34.23
C SER A 9 -38.39 -9.49 -33.84
N SER A 10 -38.62 -9.23 -32.55
CA SER A 10 -38.59 -7.87 -31.99
C SER A 10 -37.23 -7.63 -31.34
N PHE A 11 -36.41 -6.85 -32.02
CA PHE A 11 -35.13 -6.34 -31.55
C PHE A 11 -35.41 -5.18 -30.58
N LEU A 12 -35.34 -5.44 -29.27
CA LEU A 12 -35.49 -4.41 -28.25
C LEU A 12 -34.10 -3.79 -27.99
N LEU A 13 -33.81 -2.64 -28.59
CA LEU A 13 -32.68 -1.81 -28.18
C LEU A 13 -32.95 -1.28 -26.77
N CYS A 14 -32.37 -1.91 -25.75
CA CYS A 14 -32.14 -1.24 -24.47
C CYS A 14 -31.03 -0.21 -24.68
N LEU A 15 -31.42 1.06 -24.79
CA LEU A 15 -30.53 2.19 -24.56
C LEU A 15 -30.13 2.15 -23.08
N TYR A 16 -29.01 1.50 -22.78
CA TYR A 16 -28.31 1.75 -21.54
C TYR A 16 -27.77 3.18 -21.62
N SER A 17 -28.47 4.11 -20.96
CA SER A 17 -27.89 5.39 -20.58
C SER A 17 -26.70 5.08 -19.69
N VAL A 18 -25.50 5.07 -20.29
CA VAL A 18 -24.25 5.14 -19.56
C VAL A 18 -24.27 6.50 -18.87
N CYS A 19 -24.73 6.52 -17.61
CA CYS A 19 -24.45 7.62 -16.71
C CYS A 19 -22.95 7.51 -16.41
N GLY A 20 -22.14 8.03 -17.33
CA GLY A 20 -20.72 8.18 -17.14
C GLY A 20 -20.54 9.17 -16.00
N TRP A 21 -20.22 8.65 -14.82
CA TRP A 21 -19.64 9.46 -13.76
C TRP A 21 -18.26 9.90 -14.25
N CYS A 22 -18.23 10.99 -15.01
CA CYS A 22 -17.00 11.73 -15.30
C CYS A 22 -16.72 12.60 -14.06
N GLY A 23 -16.37 11.96 -12.96
CA GLY A 23 -15.70 12.66 -11.87
C GLY A 23 -14.26 12.85 -12.32
N GLN A 24 -13.85 14.09 -12.61
CA GLN A 24 -12.42 14.39 -12.60
C GLN A 24 -11.89 13.92 -11.25
N SER A 25 -10.96 12.96 -11.27
CA SER A 25 -10.06 12.71 -10.15
C SER A 25 -9.42 14.06 -9.83
N GLU A 26 -9.83 14.72 -8.75
CA GLU A 26 -9.11 15.88 -8.27
C GLU A 26 -7.75 15.39 -7.77
N ASP A 27 -6.69 15.86 -8.42
CA ASP A 27 -5.32 15.59 -7.98
C ASP A 27 -5.17 16.12 -6.55
N ILE A 28 -4.79 15.25 -5.62
CA ILE A 28 -4.70 15.59 -4.21
C ILE A 28 -3.38 16.32 -3.96
N ALA A 29 -3.44 17.58 -3.55
CA ALA A 29 -2.25 18.31 -3.13
C ALA A 29 -1.88 17.98 -1.68
N TRP A 30 -0.68 17.43 -1.46
CA TRP A 30 -0.14 17.13 -0.15
C TRP A 30 1.15 17.91 0.09
N THR A 31 1.30 18.55 1.25
CA THR A 31 2.42 19.47 1.52
C THR A 31 3.25 19.01 2.70
N SER A 32 4.53 18.77 2.46
CA SER A 32 5.54 18.54 3.48
C SER A 32 6.13 19.86 3.98
N HIS A 33 6.15 20.07 5.29
CA HIS A 33 6.72 21.28 5.90
C HIS A 33 8.11 21.01 6.44
N TYR A 34 9.06 21.91 6.20
CA TYR A 34 10.40 21.78 6.76
C TYR A 34 10.38 21.89 8.29
N THR A 35 11.16 21.05 8.95
CA THR A 35 11.44 21.12 10.39
C THR A 35 12.92 20.88 10.68
N LYS A 36 13.45 21.57 11.70
CA LYS A 36 14.78 21.28 12.27
C LYS A 36 14.73 20.22 13.37
N ILE A 37 13.54 19.92 13.86
CA ILE A 37 13.28 18.95 14.93
C ILE A 37 12.41 17.87 14.29
N PRO A 38 13.03 16.82 13.71
CA PRO A 38 12.27 15.74 13.10
C PRO A 38 11.42 15.01 14.16
N PRO A 39 10.27 14.43 13.77
CA PRO A 39 9.48 13.58 14.65
C PRO A 39 10.26 12.29 14.98
N VAL A 40 9.92 11.67 16.10
CA VAL A 40 10.43 10.33 16.43
C VAL A 40 9.47 9.30 15.86
N VAL A 41 9.95 8.45 14.94
CA VAL A 41 9.14 7.38 14.32
C VAL A 41 8.79 6.29 15.34
N ASP A 42 7.73 6.49 16.12
CA ASP A 42 7.31 5.60 17.21
C ASP A 42 5.80 5.26 17.21
N GLY A 43 5.08 5.72 16.18
CA GLY A 43 3.65 5.55 15.98
C GLY A 43 2.80 6.54 16.77
N LYS A 44 3.32 7.74 17.09
CA LYS A 44 2.58 8.74 17.89
C LYS A 44 2.58 10.11 17.23
N MET A 45 1.49 10.83 17.44
CA MET A 45 1.39 12.24 17.10
C MET A 45 2.10 13.10 18.13
N ASP A 46 3.42 13.22 18.00
CA ASP A 46 4.23 14.13 18.79
C ASP A 46 4.06 15.61 18.36
N LYS A 47 4.72 16.51 19.09
CA LYS A 47 4.62 17.96 18.88
C LYS A 47 5.14 18.41 17.52
N ALA A 48 6.09 17.70 16.90
CA ALA A 48 6.59 18.08 15.58
C ALA A 48 5.47 18.00 14.53
N TRP A 49 4.57 17.03 14.65
CA TRP A 49 3.43 16.87 13.73
C TRP A 49 2.39 17.97 13.81
N GLU A 50 2.33 18.73 14.90
CA GLU A 50 1.41 19.87 15.04
C GLU A 50 1.71 20.99 14.03
N THR A 51 2.94 21.06 13.49
CA THR A 51 3.31 22.05 12.47
C THR A 51 2.99 21.60 11.04
N ALA A 52 2.62 20.33 10.84
CA ALA A 52 2.30 19.80 9.52
C ALA A 52 0.83 20.05 9.16
N THR A 53 0.58 20.54 7.96
CA THR A 53 -0.78 20.57 7.41
C THR A 53 -1.25 19.15 7.09
N SER A 54 -2.42 18.76 7.59
CA SER A 54 -3.03 17.48 7.24
C SER A 54 -3.87 17.58 5.96
N VAL A 55 -3.85 16.51 5.17
CA VAL A 55 -4.80 16.28 4.07
C VAL A 55 -5.55 14.98 4.34
N THR A 56 -6.84 14.95 4.04
CA THR A 56 -7.63 13.71 4.07
C THR A 56 -7.68 13.13 2.67
N VAL A 57 -7.16 11.93 2.51
CA VAL A 57 -7.16 11.15 1.27
C VAL A 57 -8.22 10.07 1.37
N MET A 58 -9.10 9.98 0.39
CA MET A 58 -10.07 8.89 0.31
C MET A 58 -9.45 7.74 -0.48
N ALA A 59 -9.01 6.69 0.22
CA ALA A 59 -8.65 5.43 -0.41
C ALA A 59 -9.93 4.66 -0.75
N ARG A 60 -10.07 4.13 -1.97
CA ARG A 60 -11.26 3.42 -2.46
C ARG A 60 -10.88 2.03 -2.95
N GLU A 61 -11.79 1.08 -2.82
CA GLU A 61 -11.57 -0.31 -3.26
C GLU A 61 -11.02 -0.34 -4.70
N ALA A 62 -9.88 -0.99 -4.89
CA ALA A 62 -9.18 -1.02 -6.17
C ALA A 62 -9.98 -1.79 -7.25
N ILE A 63 -10.85 -2.72 -6.83
CA ILE A 63 -11.66 -3.55 -7.71
C ILE A 63 -13.09 -3.66 -7.17
N GLY A 64 -14.06 -3.17 -7.97
CA GLY A 64 -15.45 -3.64 -7.92
C GLY A 64 -16.29 -3.23 -6.70
N GLY A 65 -15.88 -2.21 -5.95
CA GLY A 65 -16.62 -1.73 -4.79
C GLY A 65 -16.64 -0.21 -4.63
N ASP A 66 -17.47 0.27 -3.70
CA ASP A 66 -17.77 1.69 -3.45
C ASP A 66 -17.32 2.17 -2.06
N ASN A 67 -16.76 1.28 -1.24
CA ASN A 67 -16.29 1.62 0.09
C ASN A 67 -15.05 2.53 -0.01
N SER A 68 -14.89 3.35 1.01
CA SER A 68 -13.72 4.23 1.09
C SER A 68 -13.22 4.37 2.51
N ILE A 69 -11.90 4.31 2.66
CA ILE A 69 -11.18 4.50 3.91
C ILE A 69 -10.61 5.94 3.90
N PRO A 70 -11.10 6.84 4.78
CA PRO A 70 -10.48 8.15 4.94
C PRO A 70 -9.14 8.00 5.67
N VAL A 71 -8.06 8.40 5.01
CA VAL A 71 -6.71 8.41 5.57
C VAL A 71 -6.27 9.86 5.77
N ILE A 72 -5.92 10.21 7.00
CA ILE A 72 -5.34 11.52 7.30
C ILE A 72 -3.83 11.42 7.13
N LEU A 73 -3.29 12.19 6.17
CA LEU A 73 -1.86 12.26 5.90
C LEU A 73 -1.27 13.57 6.39
N ARG A 74 -0.07 13.51 6.97
CA ARG A 74 0.80 14.66 7.28
C ARG A 74 2.22 14.36 6.80
N ALA A 75 2.92 15.39 6.34
CA ALA A 75 4.31 15.27 5.95
C ALA A 75 5.17 16.37 6.57
N LEU A 76 6.35 15.97 7.00
CA LEU A 76 7.44 16.85 7.42
C LEU A 76 8.69 16.46 6.65
N HIS A 77 9.65 17.37 6.56
CA HIS A 77 10.96 17.04 6.05
C HIS A 77 12.08 17.79 6.77
N THR A 78 13.27 17.23 6.68
CA THR A 78 14.52 17.89 7.05
C THR A 78 15.31 18.18 5.77
N GLU A 79 16.62 18.45 5.87
CA GLU A 79 17.46 18.71 4.69
C GLU A 79 17.53 17.52 3.72
N ASP A 80 17.44 16.30 4.22
CA ASP A 80 17.69 15.08 3.44
C ASP A 80 16.65 13.97 3.61
N THR A 81 15.65 14.15 4.47
CA THR A 81 14.73 13.08 4.89
C THR A 81 13.28 13.53 4.85
N LEU A 82 12.42 12.72 4.24
CA LEU A 82 10.96 12.81 4.30
C LEU A 82 10.44 12.01 5.49
N TYR A 83 9.50 12.60 6.23
CA TYR A 83 8.72 11.95 7.28
C TYR A 83 7.23 12.01 6.90
N VAL A 84 6.55 10.88 7.01
CA VAL A 84 5.14 10.72 6.70
C VAL A 84 4.41 10.19 7.92
N MET A 85 3.25 10.77 8.21
CA MET A 85 2.28 10.19 9.14
C MET A 85 1.00 9.87 8.38
N ALA A 86 0.48 8.67 8.60
CA ALA A 86 -0.83 8.22 8.14
C ALA A 86 -1.68 7.78 9.33
N GLN A 87 -2.94 8.20 9.36
CA GLN A 87 -3.91 7.78 10.37
C GLN A 87 -5.21 7.36 9.70
N TRP A 88 -5.73 6.20 10.08
CA TRP A 88 -7.03 5.71 9.62
C TRP A 88 -7.76 4.99 10.75
N HIS A 89 -9.09 4.94 10.61
CA HIS A 89 -9.94 4.19 11.52
C HIS A 89 -9.80 2.70 11.24
N ASP A 90 -9.61 1.90 12.28
CA ASP A 90 -9.60 0.43 12.21
C ASP A 90 -10.12 -0.11 13.55
N THR A 91 -11.03 -1.08 13.49
CA THR A 91 -11.62 -1.72 14.68
C THR A 91 -11.20 -3.18 14.89
N THR A 92 -10.41 -3.73 13.96
CA THR A 92 -9.99 -5.13 13.94
C THR A 92 -8.61 -5.32 14.57
N LYS A 93 -7.70 -4.35 14.40
CA LYS A 93 -6.29 -4.41 14.80
C LYS A 93 -5.62 -5.69 14.32
N SER A 94 -5.67 -5.93 13.03
CA SER A 94 -5.12 -7.15 12.45
C SER A 94 -3.60 -7.06 12.42
N ASP A 95 -2.93 -7.49 13.49
CA ASP A 95 -1.48 -7.34 13.67
C ASP A 95 -0.72 -8.68 13.64
N MET A 96 -1.31 -9.74 13.09
CA MET A 96 -0.67 -11.04 12.91
C MET A 96 -1.05 -11.68 11.58
N ARG A 97 -0.06 -11.85 10.70
CA ARG A 97 -0.24 -12.45 9.37
C ARG A 97 -0.15 -13.97 9.44
N ASP A 98 -1.24 -14.67 9.10
CA ASP A 98 -1.38 -16.13 9.14
C ASP A 98 -0.82 -16.78 10.43
N PRO A 99 -1.26 -16.39 11.64
CA PRO A 99 -0.72 -16.96 12.87
C PRO A 99 -0.99 -18.47 12.93
N PHE A 100 -0.11 -19.19 13.61
CA PHE A 100 -0.34 -20.58 13.96
C PHE A 100 -1.39 -20.65 15.07
N ILE A 101 -2.49 -21.36 14.82
CA ILE A 101 -3.61 -21.52 15.76
C ILE A 101 -3.62 -22.96 16.27
N TRP A 102 -3.53 -23.12 17.59
CA TRP A 102 -3.52 -24.45 18.21
C TRP A 102 -4.84 -25.17 17.98
N ASN A 103 -4.75 -26.40 17.49
CA ASN A 103 -5.86 -27.32 17.38
C ASN A 103 -5.73 -28.41 18.46
N ALA A 104 -6.54 -28.30 19.52
CA ALA A 104 -6.48 -29.21 20.66
C ALA A 104 -6.83 -30.66 20.31
N GLU A 105 -7.66 -30.88 19.29
CA GLU A 105 -8.05 -32.22 18.84
C GLU A 105 -6.91 -32.90 18.09
N LYS A 106 -6.28 -32.17 17.17
CA LYS A 106 -5.11 -32.65 16.39
C LYS A 106 -3.83 -32.70 17.22
N LYS A 107 -3.78 -31.95 18.33
CA LYS A 107 -2.56 -31.66 19.10
C LYS A 107 -1.45 -31.11 18.20
N ASP A 108 -1.82 -30.22 17.29
CA ASP A 108 -0.96 -29.60 16.29
C ASP A 108 -1.48 -28.18 15.98
N TYR A 109 -0.69 -27.40 15.24
CA TYR A 109 -1.09 -26.06 14.79
C TYR A 109 -1.68 -26.08 13.38
N ASP A 110 -2.84 -25.44 13.23
CA ASP A 110 -3.38 -25.02 11.94
C ASP A 110 -2.79 -23.64 11.56
N ARG A 111 -2.72 -23.33 10.27
CA ARG A 111 -2.23 -22.04 9.77
C ARG A 111 -3.24 -21.40 8.82
N PRO A 112 -4.34 -20.84 9.34
CA PRO A 112 -5.34 -20.19 8.51
C PRO A 112 -4.74 -18.98 7.80
N SER A 113 -5.25 -18.69 6.60
CA SER A 113 -4.95 -17.42 5.93
C SER A 113 -5.67 -16.30 6.67
N LYS A 114 -4.93 -15.38 7.30
CA LYS A 114 -5.44 -14.21 8.00
C LYS A 114 -4.59 -12.99 7.63
N PRO A 115 -5.20 -11.85 7.30
CA PRO A 115 -4.46 -10.65 6.96
C PRO A 115 -3.76 -10.05 8.19
N ASP A 116 -2.75 -9.22 7.92
CA ASP A 116 -2.34 -8.14 8.80
C ASP A 116 -2.60 -6.81 8.10
N ASP A 117 -2.92 -5.78 8.87
CA ASP A 117 -3.15 -4.43 8.38
C ASP A 117 -1.89 -3.92 7.70
N GLN A 118 -2.08 -3.27 6.57
CA GLN A 118 -1.02 -2.81 5.71
C GLN A 118 -1.30 -1.41 5.19
N PHE A 119 -0.21 -0.69 4.95
CA PHE A 119 -0.21 0.62 4.32
C PHE A 119 0.93 0.66 3.32
N ALA A 120 0.66 1.11 2.10
CA ALA A 120 1.67 1.34 1.10
C ALA A 120 1.70 2.81 0.69
N LEU A 121 2.90 3.35 0.49
CA LEU A 121 3.16 4.62 -0.19
C LEU A 121 4.06 4.32 -1.39
N GLU A 122 3.62 4.69 -2.59
CA GLU A 122 4.30 4.37 -3.84
C GLU A 122 4.76 5.64 -4.56
N PHE A 123 6.01 5.64 -5.03
CA PHE A 123 6.65 6.70 -5.81
C PHE A 123 7.03 6.17 -7.20
N PRO A 124 6.56 6.79 -8.30
CA PRO A 124 6.94 6.38 -9.65
C PRO A 124 8.43 6.59 -9.92
N MET A 125 9.07 5.63 -10.61
CA MET A 125 10.48 5.71 -11.01
C MET A 125 10.65 5.92 -12.50
N THR A 126 9.98 5.10 -13.33
CA THR A 126 10.08 5.17 -14.79
C THR A 126 8.76 4.83 -15.46
N GLY A 127 8.52 5.35 -16.66
CA GLY A 127 7.37 4.97 -17.48
C GLY A 127 6.13 5.85 -17.22
N GLY A 128 4.96 5.38 -17.68
CA GLY A 128 3.69 6.06 -17.43
C GLY A 128 3.11 5.55 -16.12
N PHE A 129 3.08 6.33 -15.05
CA PHE A 129 2.48 5.85 -13.81
C PHE A 129 0.95 5.70 -13.95
N ASP A 130 0.40 4.61 -13.40
CA ASP A 130 -1.03 4.48 -13.12
C ASP A 130 -1.23 4.21 -11.64
N ILE A 131 -2.27 4.78 -11.05
CA ILE A 131 -2.76 4.32 -9.75
C ILE A 131 -3.41 2.93 -9.87
N HIS A 132 -3.93 2.60 -11.06
CA HIS A 132 -4.48 1.29 -11.35
C HIS A 132 -3.39 0.40 -11.97
N MET A 133 -2.78 -0.43 -11.15
CA MET A 133 -1.72 -1.37 -11.57
C MET A 133 -2.13 -2.35 -12.69
N LEU A 134 -3.42 -2.44 -13.04
CA LEU A 134 -3.99 -3.28 -14.11
C LEU A 134 -4.08 -2.57 -15.47
N THR A 135 -3.24 -1.58 -15.71
CA THR A 135 -3.17 -0.82 -16.96
C THR A 135 -2.62 -1.64 -18.14
N ILE A 136 -3.27 -1.54 -19.30
CA ILE A 136 -2.84 -2.18 -20.57
C ILE A 136 -2.29 -1.18 -21.58
N VAL A 137 -2.16 0.09 -21.21
CA VAL A 137 -1.79 1.18 -22.14
C VAL A 137 -0.38 1.68 -21.94
N HIS A 138 0.20 1.50 -20.76
CA HIS A 138 1.57 1.89 -20.47
C HIS A 138 2.22 0.90 -19.50
N GLU A 139 3.54 1.01 -19.35
CA GLU A 139 4.36 0.21 -18.45
C GLU A 139 5.09 1.17 -17.52
N TYR A 140 5.35 0.75 -16.28
CA TYR A 140 6.09 1.56 -15.32
C TYR A 140 6.78 0.73 -14.25
N THR A 141 7.72 1.38 -13.58
CA THR A 141 8.28 0.91 -12.32
C THR A 141 8.01 1.95 -11.25
N ALA A 142 7.81 1.46 -10.02
CA ALA A 142 7.60 2.30 -8.87
C ALA A 142 8.26 1.68 -7.65
N ASP A 143 8.71 2.54 -6.77
CA ASP A 143 9.27 2.27 -5.46
C ASP A 143 8.14 2.35 -4.41
N VAL A 144 8.10 1.40 -3.48
CA VAL A 144 6.93 1.08 -2.66
C VAL A 144 7.34 0.82 -1.22
N TRP A 145 7.03 1.78 -0.36
CA TRP A 145 7.18 1.63 1.09
C TRP A 145 5.95 0.92 1.63
N HIS A 146 6.08 -0.35 1.97
CA HIS A 146 4.94 -1.20 2.29
C HIS A 146 4.96 -1.68 3.75
N TRP A 147 4.37 -0.87 4.63
CA TRP A 147 4.22 -1.15 6.06
C TRP A 147 3.25 -2.30 6.31
N LYS A 148 3.55 -3.11 7.33
CA LYS A 148 2.84 -4.34 7.69
C LYS A 148 2.77 -4.49 9.20
N ALA A 149 1.56 -4.48 9.76
CA ALA A 149 1.32 -4.46 11.20
C ALA A 149 1.94 -5.64 11.95
N GLY A 150 1.89 -6.84 11.36
CA GLY A 150 2.38 -8.07 12.01
C GLY A 150 3.77 -8.52 11.58
N ARG A 151 4.46 -7.75 10.73
CA ARG A 151 5.72 -8.18 10.11
C ARG A 151 6.88 -7.25 10.45
N GLY A 152 7.09 -6.17 9.69
CA GLY A 152 8.18 -5.22 9.95
C GLY A 152 7.89 -4.26 11.11
N ASN A 153 6.61 -3.96 11.37
CA ASN A 153 6.19 -3.01 12.38
C ASN A 153 6.71 -3.29 13.81
N PRO A 154 6.74 -4.54 14.35
CA PRO A 154 7.23 -4.80 15.69
C PRO A 154 8.68 -4.30 15.92
N VAL A 155 9.53 -4.34 14.89
CA VAL A 155 10.93 -3.88 14.94
C VAL A 155 11.19 -2.52 14.29
N GLY A 156 10.14 -1.81 13.85
CA GLY A 156 10.25 -0.43 13.38
C GLY A 156 10.70 -0.28 11.92
N TRP A 157 10.43 -1.29 11.08
CA TRP A 157 10.86 -1.31 9.69
C TRP A 157 9.68 -1.50 8.73
N VAL A 158 9.80 -0.90 7.56
CA VAL A 158 8.86 -1.00 6.44
C VAL A 158 9.52 -1.83 5.35
N ASP A 159 8.76 -2.66 4.64
CA ASP A 159 9.34 -3.32 3.47
C ASP A 159 9.60 -2.26 2.40
N ASP A 160 10.86 -2.15 1.96
CA ASP A 160 11.23 -1.42 0.75
C ASP A 160 11.17 -2.34 -0.46
N LYS A 161 10.46 -1.93 -1.50
CA LYS A 161 10.12 -2.79 -2.64
C LYS A 161 10.01 -1.99 -3.91
N ARG A 162 10.13 -2.71 -5.02
CA ARG A 162 9.67 -2.24 -6.32
C ARG A 162 8.49 -3.00 -6.88
N HIS A 163 7.60 -2.26 -7.52
CA HIS A 163 6.64 -2.78 -8.46
C HIS A 163 7.13 -2.59 -9.89
N ILE A 164 6.93 -3.63 -10.72
CA ILE A 164 7.13 -3.57 -12.17
C ILE A 164 5.81 -3.95 -12.82
N ILE A 165 5.24 -3.02 -13.58
CA ILE A 165 4.02 -3.23 -14.36
C ILE A 165 4.41 -3.34 -15.82
N SER A 166 4.16 -4.52 -16.41
CA SER A 166 4.51 -4.81 -17.80
C SER A 166 3.36 -5.46 -18.55
N GLN A 167 3.28 -5.20 -19.85
CA GLN A 167 2.37 -5.87 -20.78
C GLN A 167 2.99 -7.16 -21.35
N LYS A 168 4.21 -7.50 -20.93
CA LYS A 168 4.95 -8.70 -21.31
C LYS A 168 5.37 -9.49 -20.08
N PRO A 169 5.55 -10.82 -20.19
CA PRO A 169 6.07 -11.63 -19.10
C PRO A 169 7.37 -11.03 -18.56
N THR A 170 7.42 -10.85 -17.24
CA THR A 170 8.58 -10.34 -16.52
C THR A 170 8.92 -11.25 -15.34
N GLN A 171 10.17 -11.23 -14.91
CA GLN A 171 10.63 -12.08 -13.81
C GLN A 171 9.89 -11.73 -12.52
N GLY A 172 9.33 -12.76 -11.87
CA GLY A 172 8.53 -12.57 -10.65
C GLY A 172 7.16 -11.93 -10.89
N GLY A 173 6.78 -11.68 -12.14
CA GLY A 173 5.48 -11.11 -12.52
C GLY A 173 4.36 -12.14 -12.42
N VAL A 174 3.29 -11.78 -11.72
CA VAL A 174 2.01 -12.50 -11.77
C VAL A 174 1.20 -11.99 -12.94
N GLU A 175 0.66 -12.89 -13.76
CA GLU A 175 -0.16 -12.56 -14.93
C GLU A 175 -1.62 -12.26 -14.55
N TYR A 176 -2.16 -11.23 -15.20
CA TYR A 176 -3.54 -10.79 -15.10
C TYR A 176 -4.13 -10.65 -16.50
N SER A 177 -5.16 -11.45 -16.80
CA SER A 177 -5.85 -11.36 -18.07
C SER A 177 -6.97 -10.33 -18.02
N MET A 178 -6.94 -9.36 -18.95
CA MET A 178 -7.98 -8.34 -19.09
C MET A 178 -9.05 -8.77 -20.09
N GLY A 179 -9.59 -9.99 -19.93
CA GLY A 179 -10.75 -10.46 -20.70
C GLY A 179 -10.58 -10.43 -22.22
N GLY A 180 -9.37 -10.66 -22.73
CA GLY A 180 -9.05 -10.62 -24.16
C GLY A 180 -8.59 -9.25 -24.68
N HIS A 181 -8.58 -8.21 -23.85
CA HIS A 181 -8.04 -6.89 -24.20
C HIS A 181 -6.51 -6.79 -24.05
N GLY A 182 -5.89 -7.78 -23.42
CA GLY A 182 -4.45 -7.83 -23.16
C GLY A 182 -4.16 -8.53 -21.84
N ASN A 183 -2.88 -8.67 -21.52
CA ASN A 183 -2.42 -9.18 -20.23
C ASN A 183 -1.52 -8.13 -19.57
N VAL A 184 -1.58 -8.08 -18.25
CA VAL A 184 -0.66 -7.30 -17.41
C VAL A 184 0.10 -8.27 -16.52
N TYR A 185 1.39 -8.04 -16.34
CA TYR A 185 2.25 -8.77 -15.43
C TYR A 185 2.73 -7.81 -14.35
N ILE A 186 2.42 -8.14 -13.09
CA ILE A 186 2.81 -7.33 -11.94
C ILE A 186 3.87 -8.09 -11.15
N ALA A 187 5.10 -7.61 -11.18
CA ALA A 187 6.15 -8.10 -10.30
C ALA A 187 6.23 -7.22 -9.05
N ARG A 188 6.36 -7.86 -7.88
CA ARG A 188 6.55 -7.20 -6.59
C ARG A 188 7.83 -7.72 -5.97
N ILE A 189 8.90 -6.97 -6.13
CA ILE A 189 10.27 -7.42 -5.88
C ILE A 189 10.77 -6.71 -4.63
N MET A 190 11.32 -7.47 -3.68
CA MET A 190 12.05 -6.88 -2.55
C MET A 190 13.31 -6.21 -3.09
N ASP A 191 13.67 -5.05 -2.54
CA ASP A 191 14.94 -4.42 -2.88
C ASP A 191 16.13 -5.17 -2.28
N GLU A 192 17.34 -4.74 -2.63
CA GLU A 192 18.54 -5.48 -2.27
C GLU A 192 18.72 -5.59 -0.74
N GLY A 193 19.00 -6.81 -0.26
CA GLY A 193 19.43 -7.05 1.11
C GLY A 193 18.60 -8.09 1.85
N THR A 194 18.42 -7.88 3.16
CA THR A 194 17.65 -8.81 4.01
C THR A 194 16.45 -8.12 4.65
N SER A 195 15.29 -8.78 4.64
CA SER A 195 14.05 -8.27 5.23
C SER A 195 14.11 -8.18 6.75
N SER A 196 13.26 -7.35 7.35
CA SER A 196 13.12 -7.20 8.81
C SER A 196 12.40 -8.37 9.50
N TYR A 197 12.04 -9.42 8.76
CA TYR A 197 11.41 -10.62 9.30
C TYR A 197 11.63 -11.87 8.42
N SER A 198 11.48 -13.05 8.99
CA SER A 198 11.43 -14.34 8.29
C SER A 198 10.24 -15.18 8.75
N LEU A 199 9.78 -16.07 7.88
CA LEU A 199 8.75 -17.05 8.22
C LEU A 199 9.34 -18.08 9.20
N LYS A 200 8.70 -18.22 10.36
CA LYS A 200 9.04 -19.26 11.32
C LYS A 200 8.59 -20.64 10.83
N PRO A 201 9.33 -21.71 11.17
CA PRO A 201 8.81 -23.06 11.03
C PRO A 201 7.57 -23.24 11.90
N LYS A 202 6.66 -24.13 11.49
CA LYS A 202 5.51 -24.51 12.31
C LYS A 202 5.99 -25.06 13.67
N PRO A 203 5.45 -24.58 14.79
CA PRO A 203 5.79 -25.13 16.11
C PRO A 203 5.51 -26.63 16.18
N THR A 204 6.39 -27.37 16.85
CA THR A 204 6.25 -28.83 17.05
C THR A 204 5.78 -29.20 18.45
N VAL A 205 5.73 -28.22 19.35
CA VAL A 205 5.25 -28.34 20.73
C VAL A 205 4.27 -27.20 21.02
N PHE A 206 3.43 -27.38 22.04
CA PHE A 206 2.48 -26.34 22.45
C PHE A 206 3.21 -25.13 23.04
N GLU A 207 3.11 -24.00 22.34
CA GLU A 207 3.69 -22.70 22.71
C GLU A 207 2.60 -21.65 23.05
N GLY A 208 1.33 -22.07 23.06
CA GLY A 208 0.17 -21.21 23.28
C GLY A 208 -0.91 -21.39 22.21
N ASN A 209 -2.08 -20.80 22.41
CA ASN A 209 -3.21 -20.97 21.49
C ASN A 209 -3.01 -20.25 20.14
N VAL A 210 -2.25 -19.16 20.15
CA VAL A 210 -1.92 -18.34 18.98
C VAL A 210 -0.43 -18.08 19.03
N VAL A 211 0.27 -18.39 17.94
CA VAL A 211 1.72 -18.18 17.82
C VAL A 211 1.98 -17.41 16.53
N ASP A 212 2.79 -16.36 16.61
CA ASP A 212 3.19 -15.58 15.44
C ASP A 212 3.93 -16.48 14.43
N SER A 213 3.57 -16.30 13.16
CA SER A 213 4.21 -16.94 12.01
C SER A 213 5.54 -16.30 11.64
N PHE A 214 5.84 -15.11 12.13
CA PHE A 214 7.05 -14.38 11.77
C PHE A 214 7.97 -14.19 12.97
N GLU A 215 9.27 -14.26 12.69
CA GLU A 215 10.32 -13.81 13.60
C GLU A 215 10.92 -12.53 13.02
N GLN A 216 11.14 -11.53 13.87
CA GLN A 216 11.67 -10.25 13.45
C GLN A 216 13.20 -10.22 13.56
N ARG A 217 13.84 -9.47 12.68
CA ARG A 217 15.29 -9.30 12.58
C ARG A 217 15.64 -7.90 12.07
N GLN A 218 16.90 -7.52 12.15
CA GLN A 218 17.36 -6.27 11.55
C GLN A 218 17.47 -6.45 10.03
N PRO A 219 16.90 -5.53 9.22
CA PRO A 219 17.13 -5.53 7.79
C PRO A 219 18.53 -5.02 7.45
N THR A 220 18.94 -5.21 6.20
CA THR A 220 20.22 -4.74 5.65
C THR A 220 20.05 -4.30 4.21
N GLY A 221 20.96 -3.49 3.68
CA GLY A 221 20.92 -3.05 2.27
C GLY A 221 19.83 -2.01 2.04
N SER A 222 19.32 -1.95 0.81
CA SER A 222 18.21 -1.07 0.41
C SER A 222 16.94 -1.35 1.24
N LEU A 223 16.72 -2.62 1.62
CA LEU A 223 15.62 -3.00 2.52
C LEU A 223 15.65 -2.35 3.91
N ALA A 224 16.75 -1.69 4.27
CA ALA A 224 16.90 -0.96 5.52
C ALA A 224 16.81 0.56 5.35
N ASP A 225 16.32 1.07 4.21
CA ASP A 225 16.19 2.51 3.98
C ASP A 225 14.94 3.12 4.62
N VAL A 226 13.85 2.37 4.71
CA VAL A 226 12.56 2.88 5.24
C VAL A 226 12.31 2.43 6.66
N GLN A 227 12.42 3.37 7.60
CA GLN A 227 11.95 3.18 8.97
C GLN A 227 10.45 3.40 9.05
N GLY A 228 9.76 2.65 9.91
CA GLY A 228 8.35 2.93 10.16
C GLY A 228 7.76 2.19 11.34
N LYS A 229 6.89 2.89 12.06
CA LYS A 229 6.21 2.37 13.26
C LYS A 229 4.75 2.79 13.26
N GLY A 230 3.88 1.81 13.36
CA GLY A 230 2.45 1.93 13.55
C GLY A 230 2.05 1.53 14.96
N LYS A 231 1.20 2.33 15.58
CA LYS A 231 0.56 2.04 16.86
C LYS A 231 -0.94 2.11 16.71
N HIS A 232 -1.63 1.09 17.22
CA HIS A 232 -3.09 1.08 17.27
C HIS A 232 -3.59 1.47 18.65
N GLU A 233 -4.53 2.40 18.71
CA GLU A 233 -5.15 2.89 19.96
C GLU A 233 -6.63 2.51 20.03
N GLY A 234 -6.93 1.24 19.81
CA GLY A 234 -8.24 0.61 19.96
C GLY A 234 -9.23 0.88 18.83
N LYS A 235 -9.13 2.04 18.16
CA LYS A 235 -9.98 2.41 17.03
C LYS A 235 -9.25 2.98 15.84
N ASN A 236 -7.95 3.24 15.96
CA ASN A 236 -7.21 3.92 14.91
C ASN A 236 -5.78 3.43 14.88
N TRP A 237 -5.24 3.30 13.68
CA TRP A 237 -3.80 3.26 13.48
C TRP A 237 -3.25 4.68 13.41
N THR A 238 -2.08 4.89 14.03
CA THR A 238 -1.18 6.00 13.74
C THR A 238 0.14 5.40 13.29
N LEU A 239 0.45 5.59 12.01
CA LEU A 239 1.67 5.13 11.36
C LEU A 239 2.58 6.32 11.08
N GLU A 240 3.84 6.19 11.45
CA GLU A 240 4.92 7.07 11.00
C GLU A 240 5.89 6.28 10.12
N MET A 241 6.38 6.89 9.05
CA MET A 241 7.43 6.34 8.18
C MET A 241 8.43 7.44 7.84
N SER A 242 9.68 7.05 7.59
CA SER A 242 10.71 7.98 7.12
C SER A 242 11.72 7.32 6.20
N ARG A 243 12.19 8.09 5.22
CA ARG A 243 13.30 7.71 4.35
C ARG A 243 14.03 8.96 3.89
N LYS A 244 15.32 8.81 3.59
CA LYS A 244 16.08 9.82 2.86
C LYS A 244 15.45 10.12 1.49
N PHE A 245 15.61 11.34 1.01
CA PHE A 245 15.24 11.77 -0.33
C PHE A 245 15.97 10.99 -1.41
N ASN A 246 17.26 10.73 -1.16
CA ASN A 246 18.11 9.94 -2.02
C ASN A 246 18.89 8.95 -1.15
N THR A 247 18.59 7.67 -1.31
CA THR A 247 19.23 6.56 -0.60
C THR A 247 20.56 6.16 -1.24
N GLY A 248 20.76 6.52 -2.52
CA GLY A 248 21.88 6.08 -3.35
C GLY A 248 21.66 4.72 -4.02
N HIS A 249 20.51 4.09 -3.77
CA HIS A 249 20.13 2.80 -4.31
C HIS A 249 19.36 2.98 -5.63
N SER A 250 19.73 2.21 -6.66
CA SER A 250 19.12 2.33 -8.01
C SER A 250 17.70 1.76 -8.09
N ASP A 251 17.33 1.05 -7.04
CA ASP A 251 16.05 0.44 -6.78
C ASP A 251 15.04 1.38 -6.10
N ASP A 252 15.47 2.58 -5.71
CA ASP A 252 14.61 3.55 -5.04
C ASP A 252 14.33 4.77 -5.92
N ALA A 253 13.13 5.34 -5.79
CA ALA A 253 12.84 6.63 -6.38
C ALA A 253 13.59 7.73 -5.62
N VAL A 254 14.26 8.61 -6.35
CA VAL A 254 14.75 9.87 -5.76
C VAL A 254 13.55 10.81 -5.56
N ILE A 255 13.28 11.18 -4.31
CA ILE A 255 12.27 12.19 -3.98
C ILE A 255 12.95 13.55 -4.08
N ASP A 256 12.64 14.32 -5.13
CA ASP A 256 13.29 15.59 -5.39
C ASP A 256 12.51 16.71 -4.67
N PRO A 257 13.02 17.27 -3.57
CA PRO A 257 12.29 18.29 -2.82
C PRO A 257 12.06 19.56 -3.66
N THR A 258 12.82 19.79 -4.74
CA THR A 258 12.68 20.95 -5.65
C THR A 258 11.55 20.83 -6.66
N LYS A 259 10.86 19.69 -6.68
CA LYS A 259 9.79 19.40 -7.63
C LYS A 259 8.52 18.96 -6.92
N GLU A 260 7.44 18.98 -7.69
CA GLU A 260 6.25 18.22 -7.34
C GLU A 260 6.54 16.73 -7.57
N ASN A 261 6.27 15.90 -6.56
CA ASN A 261 6.49 14.46 -6.60
C ASN A 261 5.13 13.76 -6.64
N VAL A 262 4.91 12.94 -7.66
CA VAL A 262 3.71 12.10 -7.75
C VAL A 262 3.85 10.92 -6.81
N CYS A 263 2.79 10.57 -6.11
CA CYS A 263 2.68 9.36 -5.30
C CYS A 263 1.24 8.88 -5.20
N ALA A 264 1.05 7.70 -4.65
CA ALA A 264 -0.26 7.16 -4.28
C ALA A 264 -0.15 6.33 -3.00
N ILE A 265 -1.27 6.14 -2.31
CA ILE A 265 -1.33 5.27 -1.14
C ILE A 265 -2.25 4.08 -1.38
N ALA A 266 -1.98 2.99 -0.66
CA ALA A 266 -2.90 1.88 -0.51
C ALA A 266 -3.08 1.50 0.97
N VAL A 267 -4.27 1.05 1.32
CA VAL A 267 -4.61 0.54 2.66
C VAL A 267 -5.21 -0.86 2.51
N LEU A 268 -4.77 -1.79 3.35
CA LEU A 268 -5.42 -3.07 3.56
C LEU A 268 -5.78 -3.14 5.04
N ASP A 269 -7.07 -3.11 5.34
CA ASP A 269 -7.60 -3.07 6.72
C ASP A 269 -8.38 -4.37 6.97
N ASP A 270 -7.78 -5.32 7.70
CA ASP A 270 -8.24 -6.72 7.80
C ASP A 270 -8.53 -7.38 6.43
N GLU A 271 -7.72 -7.04 5.42
CA GLU A 271 -7.92 -7.46 4.03
C GLU A 271 -6.71 -8.18 3.45
N LEU A 272 -6.98 -9.16 2.59
CA LEU A 272 -5.97 -9.79 1.76
C LEU A 272 -5.87 -9.04 0.42
N TYR A 273 -4.64 -8.99 -0.09
CA TYR A 273 -4.16 -8.38 -1.33
C TYR A 273 -5.18 -7.83 -2.36
N TRP A 274 -6.22 -8.55 -2.74
CA TRP A 274 -7.15 -8.16 -3.81
C TRP A 274 -8.20 -7.12 -3.41
N GLU A 275 -8.45 -7.00 -2.11
CA GLU A 275 -9.57 -6.19 -1.58
C GLU A 275 -9.12 -4.79 -1.16
N HIS A 276 -7.81 -4.50 -1.31
CA HIS A 276 -7.21 -3.24 -0.89
C HIS A 276 -7.87 -2.00 -1.50
N SER A 277 -7.76 -0.89 -0.75
CA SER A 277 -8.21 0.43 -1.17
C SER A 277 -7.03 1.30 -1.59
N VAL A 278 -7.16 2.06 -2.70
CA VAL A 278 -6.12 2.96 -3.25
C VAL A 278 -6.62 4.40 -3.36
N SER A 279 -5.71 5.37 -3.25
CA SER A 279 -6.04 6.79 -3.48
C SER A 279 -6.14 7.13 -4.97
N SER A 280 -6.68 8.32 -5.29
CA SER A 280 -6.32 9.02 -6.53
C SER A 280 -4.85 9.46 -6.51
N ILE A 281 -4.37 10.07 -7.61
CA ILE A 281 -3.02 10.63 -7.68
C ILE A 281 -2.85 11.70 -6.59
N ILE A 282 -1.74 11.61 -5.87
CA ILE A 282 -1.30 12.59 -4.88
C ILE A 282 -0.07 13.30 -5.41
N THR A 283 -0.11 14.62 -5.37
CA THR A 283 1.02 15.51 -5.68
C THR A 283 1.62 16.02 -4.38
N LEU A 284 2.76 15.45 -3.98
CA LEU A 284 3.54 15.85 -2.82
C LEU A 284 4.47 17.02 -3.16
N ARG A 285 4.39 18.08 -2.37
CA ARG A 285 5.19 19.30 -2.51
C ARG A 285 5.92 19.60 -1.21
N PHE A 286 7.10 20.20 -1.31
CA PHE A 286 7.92 20.51 -0.16
C PHE A 286 8.00 22.03 0.01
N ILE A 287 7.73 22.52 1.22
CA ILE A 287 7.82 23.95 1.54
C ILE A 287 8.75 24.20 2.72
N GLY A 288 9.58 25.24 2.59
CA GLY A 288 10.48 25.70 3.64
C GLY A 288 11.95 25.34 3.43
N ASN A 289 12.78 26.06 4.20
CA ASN A 289 14.24 25.94 4.39
C ASN A 289 15.13 25.69 3.17
N LYS A 290 14.90 26.48 2.11
CA LYS A 290 15.63 26.49 0.83
C LYS A 290 15.33 25.29 -0.05
N ILE A 291 14.14 25.38 -0.61
CA ILE A 291 13.80 24.81 -1.90
C ILE A 291 13.49 26.03 -2.78
N ASP A 292 14.56 26.70 -3.23
CA ASP A 292 14.53 27.71 -4.31
C ASP A 292 14.98 27.01 -5.60
#